data_AF-A0A2S6AGI1-F1
#
_entry.id   AF-A0A2S6AGI1-F1
#
_cell.length_a   1.000
_cell.length_b   1.000
_cell.length_c   1.000
_cell.angle_alpha   90.00
_cell.angle_beta   90.00
_cell.angle_gamma   90.00
#
_symmetry.space_group_name_H-M   'P 1'
#
loop_
_entity.id
_entity.type
_entity.pdbx_description
1 polymer ?
#
loop_
_entity_poly.entity_id
_entity_poly.type
_entity_poly.pdbx_seq_one_letter_code
_entity_poly.pdbx_strand_id
1 'polypeptide(L)'
;MTASHEPKQDRSRATRRRLLEATIDCLAEMGWAAATVAVVAERAGVSRGAAQHHFPTREDLITAALEYMFDTRMAQSKAEAAAVTEVAQGVGRTEAVVAQLVESYTTPLFKAALQVWTHAAADPVLRERIVPLEAHFGRVSHRLAVEALGVDDSDPVAHHLVQATLDMARGLGLADVLTDDSVRRKQIVHQWAVTLHMGLHTPR
;
A
#
# COMPACT_ATOMS: atom_id res chain seq x y z
N MET A 1 -23.35 0.10 -40.95
CA MET A 1 -21.94 -0.26 -40.69
C MET A 1 -21.20 0.99 -40.26
N THR A 2 -20.97 1.16 -38.96
CA THR A 2 -20.14 2.25 -38.43
C THR A 2 -19.17 1.62 -37.44
N ALA A 3 -17.96 1.31 -37.92
CA ALA A 3 -16.86 0.86 -37.09
C ALA A 3 -16.51 1.98 -36.11
N SER A 4 -16.77 1.78 -34.83
CA SER A 4 -16.47 2.74 -33.78
C SER A 4 -14.95 2.89 -33.65
N HIS A 5 -14.48 4.12 -33.79
CA HIS A 5 -13.12 4.50 -33.41
C HIS A 5 -13.04 4.47 -31.88
N GLU A 6 -12.77 3.31 -31.28
CA GLU A 6 -12.21 3.27 -29.93
C GLU A 6 -10.90 4.08 -29.97
N PRO A 7 -10.83 5.25 -29.31
CA PRO A 7 -9.76 6.18 -29.57
C PRO A 7 -8.46 5.59 -29.01
N LYS A 8 -7.36 5.66 -29.78
CA LYS A 8 -6.05 5.05 -29.44
C LYS A 8 -5.58 5.27 -27.99
N GLN A 9 -6.01 6.35 -27.34
CA GLN A 9 -5.72 6.66 -25.94
C GLN A 9 -6.30 5.61 -24.97
N ASP A 10 -7.51 5.09 -25.21
CA ASP A 10 -8.12 4.10 -24.31
C ASP A 10 -7.38 2.76 -24.37
N ARG A 11 -6.95 2.35 -25.57
CA ARG A 11 -6.10 1.16 -25.75
C ARG A 11 -4.72 1.32 -25.12
N SER A 12 -4.13 2.52 -25.22
CA SER A 12 -2.86 2.85 -24.58
C SER A 12 -2.97 2.80 -23.05
N ARG A 13 -4.02 3.39 -22.48
CA ARG A 13 -4.32 3.33 -21.04
C ARG A 13 -4.56 1.91 -20.55
N ALA A 14 -5.36 1.12 -21.28
CA ALA A 14 -5.63 -0.28 -20.94
C ALA A 14 -4.35 -1.14 -20.98
N THR A 15 -3.48 -0.89 -21.96
CA THR A 15 -2.18 -1.58 -22.06
C THR A 15 -1.26 -1.20 -20.91
N ARG A 16 -1.17 0.09 -20.59
CA ARG A 16 -0.41 0.57 -19.42
C ARG A 16 -0.92 -0.10 -18.15
N ARG A 17 -2.24 -0.12 -17.91
CA ARG A 17 -2.83 -0.76 -16.72
C ARG A 17 -2.45 -2.24 -16.61
N ARG A 18 -2.60 -3.02 -17.69
CA ARG A 18 -2.22 -4.44 -17.71
C ARG A 18 -0.75 -4.67 -17.35
N LEU A 19 0.16 -3.80 -17.84
CA LEU A 19 1.57 -3.88 -17.49
C LEU A 19 1.82 -3.62 -16.00
N LEU A 20 1.11 -2.65 -15.40
CA LEU A 20 1.26 -2.35 -13.97
C LEU A 20 0.72 -3.48 -13.10
N GLU A 21 -0.48 -4.00 -13.42
CA GLU A 21 -1.08 -5.15 -12.73
C GLU A 21 -0.17 -6.39 -12.83
N ALA A 22 0.30 -6.72 -14.03
CA ALA A 22 1.22 -7.84 -14.22
C ALA A 22 2.56 -7.63 -13.49
N THR A 23 3.05 -6.38 -13.36
CA THR A 23 4.26 -6.08 -12.58
C THR A 23 4.04 -6.38 -11.11
N ILE A 24 2.90 -5.96 -10.58
CA ILE A 24 2.52 -6.20 -9.19
C ILE A 24 2.45 -7.70 -8.90
N ASP A 25 1.76 -8.46 -9.76
CA ASP A 25 1.66 -9.92 -9.61
C ASP A 25 3.03 -10.60 -9.70
N CYS A 26 3.88 -10.16 -10.62
CA CYS A 26 5.24 -10.67 -10.74
C CYS A 26 6.07 -10.42 -9.47
N LEU A 27 5.98 -9.22 -8.88
CA LEU A 27 6.70 -8.89 -7.65
C LEU A 27 6.16 -9.70 -6.46
N ALA A 28 4.85 -9.93 -6.39
CA ALA A 28 4.22 -10.70 -5.32
C ALA A 28 4.54 -12.19 -5.40
N GLU A 29 4.55 -12.77 -6.59
CA GLU A 29 4.72 -14.22 -6.80
C GLU A 29 6.18 -14.65 -6.95
N MET A 30 6.98 -13.88 -7.68
CA MET A 30 8.33 -14.26 -8.09
C MET A 30 9.42 -13.38 -7.46
N GLY A 31 9.02 -12.32 -6.77
CA GLY A 31 9.91 -11.39 -6.11
C GLY A 31 10.63 -10.42 -7.04
N TRP A 32 11.43 -9.53 -6.44
CA TRP A 32 12.15 -8.46 -7.14
C TRP A 32 12.89 -8.96 -8.39
N ALA A 33 13.81 -9.91 -8.22
CA ALA A 33 14.78 -10.29 -9.26
C ALA A 33 14.12 -10.83 -10.55
N ALA A 34 12.99 -11.52 -10.42
CA ALA A 34 12.31 -12.16 -11.56
C ALA A 34 11.38 -11.21 -12.33
N ALA A 35 10.98 -10.07 -11.74
CA ALA A 35 10.10 -9.08 -12.36
C ALA A 35 10.83 -8.24 -13.42
N THR A 36 11.16 -8.84 -14.56
CA THR A 36 11.76 -8.16 -15.72
C THR A 36 10.69 -7.62 -16.67
N VAL A 37 11.02 -6.61 -17.48
CA VAL A 37 10.11 -6.05 -18.49
C VAL A 37 9.60 -7.12 -19.46
N ALA A 38 10.44 -8.11 -19.81
CA ALA A 38 10.05 -9.19 -20.71
C ALA A 38 9.01 -10.12 -20.07
N VAL A 39 9.24 -10.55 -18.82
CA VAL A 39 8.33 -11.42 -18.07
C VAL A 39 6.99 -10.70 -17.83
N VAL A 40 7.03 -9.42 -17.47
CA VAL A 40 5.82 -8.61 -17.30
C VAL A 40 5.06 -8.46 -18.62
N ALA A 41 5.76 -8.19 -19.73
CA ALA A 41 5.12 -8.03 -21.03
C ALA A 41 4.38 -9.32 -21.46
N GLU A 42 5.03 -10.47 -21.27
CA GLU A 42 4.44 -11.79 -21.52
C GLU A 42 3.18 -11.99 -20.67
N ARG A 43 3.28 -11.79 -19.35
CA ARG A 43 2.14 -11.94 -18.43
C ARG A 43 1.00 -10.97 -18.73
N ALA A 44 1.30 -9.74 -19.13
CA ALA A 44 0.30 -8.74 -19.51
C ALA A 44 -0.38 -9.04 -20.86
N GLY A 45 0.13 -10.01 -21.64
CA GLY A 45 -0.32 -10.27 -23.01
C GLY A 45 -0.02 -9.08 -23.94
N VAL A 46 1.18 -8.51 -23.81
CA VAL A 46 1.63 -7.31 -24.55
C VAL A 46 3.00 -7.61 -25.20
N SER A 47 3.24 -7.06 -26.38
CA SER A 47 4.55 -7.23 -27.02
C SER A 47 5.66 -6.51 -26.24
N ARG A 48 6.88 -7.06 -26.27
CA ARG A 48 8.05 -6.42 -25.64
C ARG A 48 8.28 -4.99 -26.11
N GLY A 49 8.09 -4.72 -27.40
CA GLY A 49 8.24 -3.37 -27.97
C GLY A 49 7.17 -2.40 -27.45
N ALA A 50 5.92 -2.85 -27.28
CA ALA A 50 4.88 -2.03 -26.67
C ALA A 50 5.15 -1.78 -25.17
N ALA A 51 5.63 -2.79 -24.43
CA ALA A 51 6.02 -2.61 -23.04
C ALA A 51 7.17 -1.59 -22.89
N GLN A 52 8.22 -1.69 -23.72
CA GLN A 52 9.34 -0.73 -23.75
C GLN A 52 8.91 0.69 -24.15
N HIS A 53 7.91 0.82 -25.03
CA HIS A 53 7.34 2.12 -25.38
C HIS A 53 6.66 2.80 -24.18
N HIS A 54 5.98 2.03 -23.33
CA HIS A 54 5.35 2.54 -22.11
C HIS A 54 6.35 2.76 -20.97
N PHE A 55 7.31 1.85 -20.82
CA PHE A 55 8.28 1.83 -19.73
C PHE A 55 9.66 1.48 -20.28
N PRO A 56 10.51 2.49 -20.55
CA PRO A 56 11.82 2.28 -21.16
C PRO A 56 12.74 1.40 -20.31
N THR A 57 12.64 1.51 -18.99
CA THR A 57 13.45 0.74 -18.04
C THR A 57 12.58 -0.10 -17.10
N ARG A 58 13.21 -1.10 -16.46
CA ARG A 58 12.57 -1.92 -15.42
C ARG A 58 12.20 -1.08 -14.21
N GLU A 59 13.06 -0.12 -13.87
CA GLU A 59 12.87 0.81 -12.76
C GLU A 59 11.67 1.74 -13.02
N ASP A 60 11.44 2.17 -14.26
CA ASP A 60 10.24 2.93 -14.66
C ASP A 60 8.96 2.13 -14.47
N LEU A 61 8.98 0.87 -14.92
CA LEU A 61 7.86 -0.04 -14.78
C LEU A 61 7.51 -0.28 -13.31
N ILE A 62 8.51 -0.58 -12.49
CA ILE A 62 8.34 -0.88 -11.06
C ILE A 62 7.89 0.35 -10.28
N THR A 63 8.50 1.52 -10.52
CA THR A 63 8.13 2.76 -9.84
C THR A 63 6.66 3.10 -10.12
N ALA A 64 6.26 3.02 -11.40
CA ALA A 64 4.88 3.28 -11.80
C ALA A 64 3.89 2.22 -11.30
N ALA A 65 4.33 0.96 -11.14
CA ALA A 65 3.50 -0.10 -10.58
C ALA A 65 3.25 0.11 -9.08
N LEU A 66 4.27 0.53 -8.33
CA LEU A 66 4.12 0.88 -6.92
C LEU A 66 3.21 2.10 -6.73
N GLU A 67 3.35 3.13 -7.56
CA GLU A 67 2.47 4.30 -7.54
C GLU A 67 1.01 3.89 -7.79
N TYR A 68 0.75 3.14 -8.86
CA TYR A 68 -0.59 2.62 -9.18
C TYR A 68 -1.17 1.74 -8.05
N MET A 69 -0.33 0.91 -7.44
CA MET A 69 -0.70 0.07 -6.31
C MET A 69 -1.10 0.90 -5.10
N PHE A 70 -0.30 1.90 -4.72
CA PHE A 70 -0.60 2.76 -3.58
C PHE A 70 -1.88 3.54 -3.80
N ASP A 71 -2.10 4.11 -4.99
CA ASP A 71 -3.33 4.81 -5.34
C ASP A 71 -4.56 3.90 -5.20
N THR A 72 -4.46 2.68 -5.74
CA THR A 72 -5.56 1.70 -5.69
C THR A 72 -5.84 1.26 -4.25
N ARG A 73 -4.80 1.01 -3.45
CA ARG A 73 -4.95 0.60 -2.05
C ARG A 73 -5.48 1.73 -1.17
N MET A 74 -5.02 2.95 -1.38
CA MET A 74 -5.53 4.12 -0.65
C MET A 74 -7.02 4.34 -0.92
N ALA A 75 -7.47 4.16 -2.17
CA ALA A 75 -8.90 4.24 -2.49
C ALA A 75 -9.73 3.16 -1.78
N GLN A 76 -9.21 1.93 -1.71
CA GLN A 76 -9.86 0.83 -0.98
C GLN A 76 -9.90 1.09 0.53
N SER A 77 -8.76 1.45 1.14
CA SER A 77 -8.68 1.72 2.57
C SER A 77 -9.58 2.87 3.00
N LYS A 78 -9.76 3.90 2.16
CA LYS A 78 -10.73 4.98 2.45
C LYS A 78 -12.17 4.47 2.50
N ALA A 79 -12.57 3.61 1.55
CA ALA A 79 -13.91 3.03 1.51
C ALA A 79 -14.17 2.08 2.70
N GLU A 80 -13.18 1.26 3.05
CA GLU A 80 -13.23 0.36 4.21
C GLU A 80 -13.31 1.13 5.53
N ALA A 81 -12.48 2.16 5.70
CA ALA A 81 -12.49 3.01 6.88
C ALA A 81 -13.87 3.65 7.08
N ALA A 82 -14.48 4.19 6.02
CA ALA A 82 -15.83 4.75 6.09
C ALA A 82 -16.84 3.72 6.62
N ALA A 83 -16.88 2.51 6.03
CA ALA A 83 -17.79 1.45 6.46
C ALA A 83 -17.58 1.01 7.92
N VAL A 84 -16.33 0.90 8.37
CA VAL A 84 -15.99 0.55 9.77
C VAL A 84 -16.51 1.62 10.74
N THR A 85 -16.30 2.89 10.40
CA THR A 85 -16.62 4.03 11.26
C THR A 85 -18.12 4.29 11.40
N GLU A 86 -18.96 3.74 10.52
CA GLU A 86 -20.42 3.82 10.61
C GLU A 86 -20.99 2.90 11.70
N VAL A 87 -20.36 1.75 11.95
CA VAL A 87 -20.93 0.68 12.78
C VAL A 87 -20.28 0.61 14.17
N ALA A 88 -18.99 0.89 14.27
CA ALA A 88 -18.24 0.77 15.52
C ALA A 88 -18.12 2.09 16.29
N GLN A 89 -18.14 2.03 17.63
CA GLN A 89 -18.06 3.18 18.52
C GLN A 89 -17.04 2.95 19.65
N GLY A 90 -16.56 4.04 20.25
CA GLY A 90 -15.61 4.00 21.37
C GLY A 90 -14.35 3.17 21.07
N VAL A 91 -13.93 2.35 22.02
CA VAL A 91 -12.76 1.46 21.85
C VAL A 91 -12.92 0.47 20.70
N GLY A 92 -14.15 0.03 20.41
CA GLY A 92 -14.43 -0.88 19.28
C GLY A 92 -14.16 -0.22 17.93
N ARG A 93 -14.42 1.10 17.81
CA ARG A 93 -14.03 1.87 16.62
C ARG A 93 -12.51 1.91 16.48
N THR A 94 -11.81 2.23 17.57
CA THR A 94 -10.33 2.26 17.58
C THR A 94 -9.75 0.90 17.18
N GLU A 95 -10.28 -0.20 17.71
CA GLU A 95 -9.83 -1.55 17.36
C GLU A 95 -10.06 -1.88 15.89
N ALA A 96 -11.23 -1.58 15.35
CA ALA A 96 -11.52 -1.84 13.96
C ALA A 96 -10.63 -1.02 13.01
N VAL A 97 -10.34 0.24 13.35
CA VAL A 97 -9.38 1.07 12.59
C VAL A 97 -7.96 0.51 12.67
N VAL A 98 -7.48 0.15 13.86
CA VAL A 98 -6.14 -0.46 14.03
C VAL A 98 -6.04 -1.77 13.26
N ALA A 99 -7.07 -2.61 13.31
CA ALA A 99 -7.12 -3.87 12.57
C ALA A 99 -7.03 -3.65 11.06
N GLN A 100 -7.80 -2.70 10.53
CA GLN A 100 -7.79 -2.36 9.09
C GLN A 100 -6.44 -1.79 8.65
N LEU A 101 -5.83 -0.92 9.47
CA LEU A 101 -4.47 -0.44 9.23
C LEU A 101 -3.49 -1.61 9.17
N VAL A 102 -3.46 -2.48 10.17
CA VAL A 102 -2.57 -3.66 10.19
C VAL A 102 -2.81 -4.57 8.99
N GLU A 103 -4.07 -4.82 8.62
CA GLU A 103 -4.41 -5.65 7.47
C GLU A 103 -3.80 -5.10 6.18
N SER A 104 -3.86 -3.78 5.95
CA SER A 104 -3.27 -3.14 4.77
C SER A 104 -1.76 -3.43 4.60
N TYR A 105 -1.03 -3.57 5.72
CA TYR A 105 0.40 -3.90 5.78
C TYR A 105 0.69 -5.41 5.71
N THR A 106 -0.30 -6.29 5.81
CA THR A 106 -0.09 -7.76 5.75
C THR A 106 -0.40 -8.38 4.38
N THR A 107 -0.80 -7.55 3.42
CA THR A 107 -1.20 -8.03 2.09
C THR A 107 -0.01 -8.42 1.20
N PRO A 108 -0.19 -9.31 0.20
CA PRO A 108 0.87 -9.68 -0.75
C PRO A 108 1.51 -8.47 -1.44
N LEU A 109 0.71 -7.43 -1.69
CA LEU A 109 1.17 -6.18 -2.30
C LEU A 109 2.16 -5.42 -1.41
N PHE A 110 1.89 -5.34 -0.11
CA PHE A 110 2.81 -4.72 0.81
C PHE A 110 4.11 -5.54 0.94
N LYS A 111 4.01 -6.87 0.93
CA LYS A 111 5.20 -7.76 0.93
C LYS A 111 6.05 -7.56 -0.33
N ALA A 112 5.43 -7.36 -1.50
CA ALA A 112 6.13 -6.98 -2.73
C ALA A 112 6.84 -5.63 -2.59
N ALA A 113 6.16 -4.61 -2.04
CA ALA A 113 6.74 -3.29 -1.80
C ALA A 113 7.93 -3.32 -0.83
N LEU A 114 7.87 -4.12 0.24
CA LEU A 114 8.97 -4.32 1.18
C LEU A 114 10.24 -4.82 0.48
N GLN A 115 10.11 -5.71 -0.51
CA GLN A 115 11.26 -6.16 -1.29
C GLN A 115 11.87 -5.00 -2.06
N VAL A 116 11.05 -4.14 -2.67
CA VAL A 116 11.55 -2.97 -3.40
C VAL A 116 12.27 -2.01 -2.47
N TRP A 117 11.70 -1.70 -1.30
CA TRP A 117 12.34 -0.84 -0.30
C TRP A 117 13.67 -1.42 0.18
N THR A 118 13.73 -2.72 0.44
CA THR A 118 14.97 -3.40 0.84
C THR A 118 16.05 -3.28 -0.24
N HIS A 119 15.70 -3.44 -1.51
CA HIS A 119 16.66 -3.26 -2.61
C HIS A 119 17.07 -1.79 -2.78
N ALA A 120 16.11 -0.86 -2.71
CA ALA A 120 16.36 0.58 -2.80
C ALA A 120 17.25 1.08 -1.64
N ALA A 121 17.21 0.43 -0.48
CA ALA A 121 18.10 0.75 0.62
C ALA A 121 19.59 0.51 0.28
N ALA A 122 19.91 -0.36 -0.69
CA ALA A 122 21.28 -0.62 -1.13
C ALA A 122 21.66 0.01 -2.48
N ASP A 123 20.70 0.62 -3.19
CA ASP A 123 20.88 1.21 -4.52
C ASP A 123 20.53 2.71 -4.50
N PRO A 124 21.52 3.62 -4.61
CA PRO A 124 21.27 5.06 -4.56
C PRO A 124 20.31 5.58 -5.64
N VAL A 125 20.39 5.05 -6.86
CA VAL A 125 19.58 5.50 -7.99
C VAL A 125 18.13 5.07 -7.77
N LEU A 126 17.91 3.83 -7.33
CA LEU A 126 16.58 3.36 -6.99
C LEU A 126 16.03 4.07 -5.74
N ARG A 127 16.87 4.35 -4.74
CA ARG A 127 16.48 5.09 -3.53
C ARG A 127 15.88 6.45 -3.87
N GLU A 128 16.51 7.21 -4.76
CA GLU A 128 16.03 8.53 -5.18
C GLU A 128 14.62 8.47 -5.79
N ARG A 129 14.28 7.37 -6.48
CA ARG A 129 12.96 7.15 -7.08
C ARG A 129 11.91 6.72 -6.07
N ILE A 130 12.32 5.92 -5.07
CA ILE A 130 11.40 5.21 -4.18
C ILE A 130 11.08 6.01 -2.91
N VAL A 131 12.01 6.81 -2.38
CA VAL A 131 11.78 7.65 -1.18
C VAL A 131 10.57 8.57 -1.34
N PRO A 132 10.36 9.27 -2.47
CA PRO A 132 9.17 10.09 -2.66
C PRO A 132 7.85 9.31 -2.59
N LEU A 133 7.82 8.09 -3.14
CA LEU A 133 6.65 7.21 -3.12
C LEU A 133 6.35 6.70 -1.71
N GLU A 134 7.37 6.25 -0.99
CA GLU A 134 7.23 5.81 0.40
C GLU A 134 6.72 6.94 1.30
N ALA A 135 7.29 8.15 1.15
CA ALA A 135 6.86 9.32 1.89
C ALA A 135 5.43 9.76 1.52
N HIS A 136 5.04 9.64 0.25
CA HIS A 136 3.66 9.89 -0.18
C HIS A 136 2.69 8.91 0.48
N PHE A 137 2.98 7.61 0.41
CA PHE A 137 2.18 6.57 1.04
C PHE A 137 2.06 6.81 2.55
N GLY A 138 3.16 7.05 3.26
CA GLY A 138 3.15 7.33 4.69
C GLY A 138 2.28 8.53 5.07
N ARG A 139 2.38 9.64 4.32
CA ARG A 139 1.53 10.83 4.56
C ARG A 139 0.05 10.54 4.35
N VAL A 140 -0.30 9.74 3.35
CA VAL A 140 -1.72 9.45 3.08
C VAL A 140 -2.27 8.47 4.10
N SER A 141 -1.55 7.39 4.42
CA SER A 141 -1.94 6.43 5.46
C SER A 141 -2.16 7.12 6.80
N HIS A 142 -1.28 8.07 7.17
CA HIS A 142 -1.44 8.89 8.36
C HIS A 142 -2.73 9.71 8.35
N ARG A 143 -2.97 10.46 7.29
CA ARG A 143 -4.19 11.26 7.15
C ARG A 143 -5.46 10.40 7.21
N LEU A 144 -5.48 9.25 6.53
CA LEU A 144 -6.62 8.33 6.59
C LEU A 144 -6.82 7.76 7.99
N ALA A 145 -5.75 7.44 8.71
CA ALA A 145 -5.83 6.97 10.09
C ALA A 145 -6.37 8.05 11.03
N VAL A 146 -5.90 9.30 10.91
CA VAL A 146 -6.43 10.46 11.65
C VAL A 146 -7.92 10.63 11.40
N GLU A 147 -8.35 10.64 10.13
CA GLU A 147 -9.76 10.78 9.73
C GLU A 147 -10.62 9.64 10.29
N ALA A 148 -10.14 8.39 10.17
CA ALA A 148 -10.84 7.21 10.66
C ALA A 148 -10.96 7.19 12.21
N LEU A 149 -9.90 7.58 12.91
CA LEU A 149 -9.90 7.69 14.37
C LEU A 149 -10.70 8.91 14.88
N GLY A 150 -10.92 9.92 14.04
CA GLY A 150 -11.65 11.14 14.39
C GLY A 150 -10.90 12.02 15.40
N VAL A 151 -9.58 12.10 15.28
CA VAL A 151 -8.69 12.82 16.21
C VAL A 151 -8.17 14.13 15.64
N ASP A 152 -7.84 15.07 16.52
CA ASP A 152 -7.15 16.31 16.14
C ASP A 152 -5.65 16.07 15.99
N ASP A 153 -5.16 16.12 14.75
CA ASP A 153 -3.74 15.90 14.43
C ASP A 153 -2.84 17.08 14.85
N SER A 154 -3.40 18.22 15.24
CA SER A 154 -2.61 19.33 15.79
C SER A 154 -2.16 19.06 17.23
N ASP A 155 -2.80 18.12 17.93
CA ASP A 155 -2.31 17.60 19.20
C ASP A 155 -1.07 16.72 18.95
N PRO A 156 0.13 17.12 19.48
CA PRO A 156 1.36 16.37 19.28
C PRO A 156 1.28 14.92 19.74
N VAL A 157 0.52 14.61 20.78
CA VAL A 157 0.43 13.22 21.27
C VAL A 157 -0.49 12.39 20.38
N ALA A 158 -1.61 12.95 19.92
CA ALA A 158 -2.47 12.26 18.95
C ALA A 158 -1.70 11.95 17.68
N HIS A 159 -0.97 12.94 17.15
CA HIS A 159 -0.06 12.79 16.01
C HIS A 159 0.92 11.62 16.20
N HIS A 160 1.69 11.62 17.30
CA HIS A 160 2.69 10.57 17.54
C HIS A 160 2.06 9.20 17.80
N LEU A 161 0.88 9.12 18.41
CA LEU A 161 0.17 7.86 18.61
C LEU A 161 -0.32 7.25 17.29
N VAL A 162 -0.78 8.09 16.35
CA VAL A 162 -1.13 7.64 14.99
C VAL A 162 0.12 7.17 14.25
N GLN A 163 1.23 7.93 14.28
CA GLN A 163 2.50 7.52 13.69
C GLN A 163 2.99 6.18 14.27
N ALA A 164 3.00 6.04 15.59
CA ALA A 164 3.39 4.80 16.28
C ALA A 164 2.51 3.62 15.87
N THR A 165 1.22 3.85 15.65
CA THR A 165 0.29 2.82 15.15
C THR A 165 0.67 2.35 13.74
N LEU A 166 1.04 3.27 12.84
CA LEU A 166 1.49 2.92 11.49
C LEU A 166 2.84 2.19 11.50
N ASP A 167 3.79 2.63 12.33
CA ASP A 167 5.09 1.97 12.48
C ASP A 167 4.95 0.56 13.05
N MET A 168 4.07 0.39 14.05
CA MET A 168 3.72 -0.93 14.57
C MET A 168 3.07 -1.80 13.49
N ALA A 169 2.11 -1.26 12.73
CA ALA A 169 1.45 -1.98 11.65
C ALA A 169 2.44 -2.44 10.57
N ARG A 170 3.38 -1.57 10.17
CA ARG A 170 4.49 -1.90 9.27
C ARG A 170 5.36 -3.02 9.83
N GLY A 171 5.72 -2.94 11.11
CA GLY A 171 6.52 -3.97 11.80
C GLY A 171 5.84 -5.33 11.86
N LEU A 172 4.52 -5.35 12.11
CA LEU A 172 3.72 -6.57 12.07
C LEU A 172 3.61 -7.13 10.63
N GLY A 173 3.46 -6.26 9.63
CA GLY A 173 3.50 -6.66 8.23
C GLY A 173 4.82 -7.32 7.83
N LEU A 174 5.95 -6.82 8.34
CA LEU A 174 7.27 -7.45 8.16
C LEU A 174 7.36 -8.81 8.86
N ALA A 175 6.85 -8.93 10.10
CA ALA A 175 6.87 -10.20 10.85
C ALA A 175 6.06 -11.31 10.14
N ASP A 176 4.96 -10.96 9.47
CA ASP A 176 4.08 -11.86 8.71
C ASP A 176 4.70 -12.36 7.37
N VAL A 177 5.91 -11.88 6.99
CA VAL A 177 6.54 -12.26 5.71
C VAL A 177 6.95 -13.74 5.68
N LEU A 178 7.46 -14.28 6.80
CA LEU A 178 8.04 -15.63 6.84
C LEU A 178 7.15 -16.69 7.47
N THR A 179 6.28 -16.29 8.40
CA THR A 179 5.42 -17.19 9.17
C THR A 179 4.06 -16.56 9.36
N ASP A 180 3.01 -17.38 9.36
CA ASP A 180 1.67 -16.92 9.76
C ASP A 180 1.68 -16.59 11.26
N ASP A 181 1.63 -15.29 11.56
CA ASP A 181 1.55 -14.78 12.93
C ASP A 181 0.15 -14.26 13.30
N SER A 182 -0.88 -14.60 12.51
CA SER A 182 -2.23 -14.03 12.58
C SER A 182 -2.86 -14.11 13.99
N VAL A 183 -2.67 -15.21 14.72
CA VAL A 183 -3.19 -15.36 16.08
C VAL A 183 -2.53 -14.35 17.04
N ARG A 184 -1.20 -14.28 17.03
CA ARG A 184 -0.44 -13.34 17.86
C ARG A 184 -0.73 -11.89 17.46
N ARG A 185 -0.80 -11.62 16.16
CA ARG A 185 -1.09 -10.30 15.59
C ARG A 185 -2.45 -9.76 16.05
N LYS A 186 -3.50 -10.59 16.04
CA LYS A 186 -4.83 -10.22 16.55
C LYS A 186 -4.80 -9.81 18.02
N GLN A 187 -4.05 -10.53 18.86
CA GLN A 187 -3.89 -10.18 20.28
C GLN A 187 -3.16 -8.84 20.47
N ILE A 188 -2.11 -8.58 19.68
CA ILE A 188 -1.37 -7.31 19.69
C ILE A 188 -2.29 -6.16 19.25
N VAL A 189 -3.05 -6.34 18.16
CA VAL A 189 -4.02 -5.35 17.66
C VAL A 189 -5.03 -4.98 18.73
N HIS A 190 -5.63 -5.97 19.38
CA HIS A 190 -6.62 -5.75 20.44
C HIS A 190 -6.02 -4.94 21.60
N GLN A 191 -4.88 -5.37 22.14
CA GLN A 191 -4.25 -4.70 23.27
C GLN A 191 -3.76 -3.28 22.92
N TRP A 192 -3.21 -3.10 21.71
CA TRP A 192 -2.80 -1.78 21.24
C TRP A 192 -3.99 -0.86 21.06
N ALA A 193 -5.11 -1.34 20.52
CA ALA A 193 -6.31 -0.54 20.34
C ALA A 193 -6.87 0.01 21.65
N VAL A 194 -6.88 -0.79 22.72
CA VAL A 194 -7.24 -0.33 24.08
C VAL A 194 -6.29 0.78 24.53
N THR A 195 -4.98 0.58 24.37
CA THR A 195 -3.94 1.54 24.77
C THR A 195 -4.07 2.85 24.00
N LEU A 196 -4.23 2.76 22.68
CA LEU A 196 -4.44 3.88 21.77
C LEU A 196 -5.70 4.64 22.13
N HIS A 197 -6.83 3.94 22.36
CA HIS A 197 -8.09 4.55 22.72
C HIS A 197 -7.95 5.39 24.00
N MET A 198 -7.34 4.83 25.04
CA MET A 198 -7.09 5.56 26.28
C MET A 198 -6.18 6.77 26.07
N GLY A 199 -5.09 6.61 25.32
CA GLY A 199 -4.14 7.70 25.03
C GLY A 199 -4.74 8.87 24.25
N LEU A 200 -5.69 8.58 23.35
CA LEU A 200 -6.38 9.58 22.54
C LEU A 200 -7.50 10.33 23.29
N HIS A 201 -8.11 9.72 24.31
CA HIS A 201 -9.31 10.25 24.98
C HIS A 201 -9.06 10.64 26.44
N THR A 202 -7.83 10.53 26.93
CA THR A 202 -7.48 11.03 28.27
C THR A 202 -7.46 12.56 28.25
N PRO A 203 -8.30 13.25 29.05
CA PRO A 203 -8.31 14.71 29.10
C PRO A 203 -6.95 15.23 29.58
N ARG A 204 -6.48 16.31 28.94
CA ARG A 204 -5.23 16.98 29.28
C ARG A 204 -5.46 18.33 29.92
#